data_AF-A0A7C7YHX5-F1
#
_entry.id   AF-A0A7C7YHX5-F1
#
_cell.length_a   1.000
_cell.length_b   1.000
_cell.length_c   1.000
_cell.angle_alpha   90.00
_cell.angle_beta   90.00
_cell.angle_gamma   90.00
#
_symmetry.space_group_name_H-M   'P 1'
#
loop_
_entity.id
_entity.type
_entity.pdbx_description
1 polymer ?
#
loop_
_entity_poly.entity_id
_entity_poly.type
_entity_poly.pdbx_seq_one_letter_code
_entity_poly.pdbx_strand_id
1 'polypeptide(L)'
;MLGKQGRFRSLPTSEERTLSMALFAPKCDRCGNRTRNKEDDKPVCETCVEEMTLLVNASKEESRPCPRDGTNMAKEIAHMLVIDRCPDCGGVWLDGGELERLREGVQMEAIMATTRGLTSPLI
;
A
#
# COMPACT_ATOMS: atom_id res chain seq x y z
N MET A 1 32.81 34.61 -43.94
CA MET A 1 31.42 34.30 -44.30
C MET A 1 31.14 32.86 -43.89
N LEU A 2 30.40 32.67 -42.77
CA LEU A 2 29.07 32.04 -42.71
C LEU A 2 29.09 30.55 -43.10
N GLY A 3 28.65 29.57 -42.30
CA GLY A 3 27.94 29.61 -41.02
C GLY A 3 27.91 28.20 -40.41
N LYS A 4 27.96 28.13 -39.08
CA LYS A 4 27.77 26.89 -38.33
C LYS A 4 26.29 26.51 -38.40
N GLN A 5 25.97 25.40 -39.08
CA GLN A 5 24.61 24.87 -39.11
C GLN A 5 24.27 24.30 -37.72
N GLY A 6 23.54 25.11 -36.93
CA GLY A 6 22.96 24.67 -35.67
C GLY A 6 21.87 23.64 -35.95
N ARG A 7 22.04 22.44 -35.39
CA ARG A 7 21.04 21.37 -35.45
C ARG A 7 19.81 21.81 -34.64
N PHE A 8 18.78 22.29 -35.32
CA PHE A 8 17.48 22.61 -34.73
C PHE A 8 16.90 21.31 -34.13
N ARG A 9 16.90 21.19 -32.80
CA ARG A 9 16.17 20.11 -32.11
C ARG A 9 14.70 20.52 -32.07
N SER A 10 13.83 19.73 -32.69
CA SER A 10 12.38 19.89 -32.62
C SER A 10 11.93 19.86 -31.15
N LEU A 11 10.94 20.70 -30.82
CA LEU A 11 10.28 20.66 -29.52
C LEU A 11 9.59 19.30 -29.34
N PRO A 12 9.71 18.66 -28.16
CA PRO A 12 9.11 17.35 -27.92
C PRO A 12 7.57 17.43 -27.98
N THR A 13 6.95 16.36 -28.46
CA THR A 13 5.49 16.25 -28.59
C THR A 13 4.81 16.33 -27.22
N SER A 14 3.51 16.60 -27.18
CA SER A 14 2.74 16.61 -25.92
C SER A 14 2.86 15.28 -25.18
N GLU A 15 2.87 14.16 -25.89
CA GLU A 15 3.06 12.80 -25.37
C GLU A 15 4.47 12.56 -24.82
N GLU A 16 5.52 13.03 -25.52
CA GLU A 16 6.90 12.95 -25.03
C GLU A 16 7.11 13.82 -23.78
N ARG A 17 6.43 14.96 -23.68
CA ARG A 17 6.44 15.82 -22.49
C ARG A 17 5.74 15.16 -21.31
N THR A 18 4.55 14.58 -21.48
CA THR A 18 3.88 13.83 -20.39
C THR A 18 4.68 12.60 -19.95
N LEU A 19 5.30 11.88 -20.88
CA LEU A 19 6.15 10.72 -20.59
C LEU A 19 7.42 11.13 -19.83
N SER A 20 8.06 12.24 -20.24
CA SER A 20 9.21 12.80 -19.52
C SER A 20 8.84 13.20 -18.08
N MET A 21 7.66 13.82 -17.88
CA MET A 21 7.17 14.21 -16.55
C MET A 21 6.77 13.01 -15.68
N ALA A 22 6.39 11.87 -16.26
CA ALA A 22 6.09 10.64 -15.52
C ALA A 22 7.35 9.91 -15.02
N LEU A 23 8.45 9.95 -15.79
CA LEU A 23 9.71 9.30 -15.42
C LEU A 23 10.44 10.01 -14.27
N PHE A 24 10.26 11.33 -14.16
CA PHE A 24 10.85 12.15 -13.09
C PHE A 24 9.89 12.45 -11.94
N ALA A 25 8.71 11.80 -11.90
CA ALA A 25 7.84 11.90 -10.74
C ALA A 25 8.59 11.39 -9.49
N PRO A 26 8.49 12.09 -8.34
CA PRO A 26 9.14 11.67 -7.10
C PRO A 26 8.62 10.29 -6.66
N LYS A 27 9.44 9.57 -5.90
CA LYS A 27 9.03 8.32 -5.27
C LYS A 27 8.23 8.63 -4.01
N CYS A 28 7.23 7.81 -3.74
CA CYS A 28 6.51 7.80 -2.48
C CYS A 28 7.49 7.46 -1.35
N ASP A 29 7.52 8.28 -0.30
CA ASP A 29 8.40 8.08 0.85
C ASP A 29 8.10 6.78 1.63
N ARG A 30 6.89 6.22 1.47
CA ARG A 30 6.46 5.00 2.18
C ARG A 30 6.70 3.72 1.39
N CYS A 31 6.26 3.65 0.13
CA CYS A 31 6.33 2.41 -0.67
C CYS A 31 7.37 2.45 -1.79
N GLY A 32 7.97 3.61 -2.09
CA GLY A 32 8.98 3.76 -3.15
C GLY A 32 8.44 3.78 -4.58
N ASN A 33 7.14 3.57 -4.80
CA ASN A 33 6.50 3.72 -6.11
C ASN A 33 6.44 5.18 -6.53
N ARG A 34 6.50 5.45 -7.84
CA ARG A 34 6.38 6.82 -8.35
C ARG A 34 4.99 7.38 -8.05
N THR A 35 4.95 8.60 -7.54
CA THR A 35 3.71 9.31 -7.20
C THR A 35 3.77 10.75 -7.66
N ARG A 36 2.61 11.30 -8.00
CA ARG A 36 2.42 12.76 -8.17
C ARG A 36 1.65 13.38 -7.01
N ASN A 37 1.07 12.53 -6.15
CA ASN A 37 0.32 12.95 -4.98
C ASN A 37 1.28 13.40 -3.89
N LYS A 38 0.78 14.29 -3.03
CA LYS A 38 1.53 14.83 -1.90
C LYS A 38 0.62 14.97 -0.69
N GLU A 39 1.19 14.75 0.49
CA GLU A 39 0.57 15.00 1.79
C GLU A 39 1.58 15.77 2.65
N ASP A 40 1.18 16.89 3.25
CA ASP A 40 2.07 17.81 3.98
C ASP A 40 3.38 18.11 3.22
N ASP A 41 3.25 18.45 1.93
CA ASP A 41 4.34 18.71 0.97
C ASP A 41 5.29 17.53 0.66
N LYS A 42 5.06 16.35 1.24
CA LYS A 42 5.86 15.14 0.98
C LYS A 42 5.24 14.27 -0.10
N PRO A 43 6.05 13.64 -0.98
CA PRO A 43 5.53 12.74 -2.01
C PRO A 43 5.03 11.44 -1.36
N VAL A 44 3.70 11.23 -1.38
CA VAL A 44 3.05 10.03 -0.85
C VAL A 44 1.96 9.60 -1.82
N CYS A 45 1.84 8.32 -2.14
CA CYS A 45 0.75 7.83 -3.00
C CYS A 45 -0.57 7.69 -2.22
N GLU A 46 -1.70 7.76 -2.93
CA GLU A 46 -3.05 7.69 -2.35
C GLU A 46 -3.25 6.42 -1.50
N THR A 47 -2.85 5.25 -2.02
CA THR A 47 -2.92 3.98 -1.28
C THR A 47 -2.14 4.03 0.04
N CYS A 48 -0.95 4.65 0.05
CA CYS A 48 -0.18 4.78 1.28
C CYS A 48 -0.85 5.73 2.29
N VAL A 49 -1.60 6.74 1.83
CA VAL A 49 -2.40 7.63 2.70
C VAL A 49 -3.59 6.89 3.29
N GLU A 50 -4.28 6.08 2.47
CA GLU A 50 -5.39 5.23 2.92
C GLU A 50 -4.91 4.20 3.96
N GLU A 51 -3.82 3.49 3.68
CA GLU A 51 -3.19 2.56 4.63
C GLU A 51 -2.78 3.26 5.94
N MET A 52 -2.18 4.45 5.86
CA MET A 52 -1.89 5.24 7.07
C MET A 52 -3.15 5.53 7.89
N THR A 53 -4.20 5.96 7.21
CA THR A 53 -5.47 6.33 7.84
C THR A 53 -6.10 5.12 8.52
N LEU A 54 -6.06 3.96 7.88
CA LEU A 54 -6.53 2.70 8.45
C LEU A 54 -5.79 2.37 9.76
N LEU A 55 -4.46 2.39 9.76
CA LEU A 55 -3.66 2.10 10.96
C LEU A 55 -3.89 3.13 12.08
N VAL A 56 -3.97 4.42 11.75
CA VAL A 56 -4.23 5.48 12.74
C VAL A 56 -5.61 5.28 13.37
N ASN A 57 -6.63 4.93 12.59
CA ASN A 57 -7.95 4.67 13.13
C ASN A 57 -7.98 3.43 14.01
N ALA A 58 -7.41 2.32 13.54
CA ALA A 58 -7.35 1.11 14.33
C ALA A 58 -6.54 1.32 15.62
N SER A 59 -5.49 2.15 15.62
CA SER A 59 -4.72 2.45 16.83
C SER A 59 -5.54 3.06 17.98
N LYS A 60 -6.75 3.58 17.70
CA LYS A 60 -7.69 4.11 18.70
C LYS A 60 -8.51 3.03 19.40
N GLU A 61 -8.56 1.82 18.86
CA GLU A 61 -9.26 0.69 19.47
C GLU A 61 -8.40 0.04 20.55
N GLU A 62 -9.04 -0.49 21.60
CA GLU A 62 -8.35 -1.17 22.70
C GLU A 62 -7.57 -2.41 22.22
N SER A 63 -6.40 -2.63 22.82
CA SER A 63 -5.59 -3.81 22.54
C SER A 63 -6.27 -5.07 23.10
N ARG A 64 -6.40 -6.11 22.28
CA ARG A 64 -7.03 -7.37 22.68
C ARG A 64 -5.96 -8.45 22.94
N PRO A 65 -6.04 -9.20 24.05
CA PRO A 65 -5.21 -10.38 24.25
C PRO A 65 -5.72 -11.52 23.36
N CYS A 66 -4.81 -12.32 22.84
CA CYS A 66 -5.15 -13.49 22.05
C CYS A 66 -5.89 -14.52 22.92
N PRO A 67 -7.02 -15.07 22.47
CA PRO A 67 -7.78 -16.06 23.25
C PRO A 67 -7.05 -17.42 23.36
N ARG A 68 -6.01 -17.66 22.56
CA ARG A 68 -5.27 -18.93 22.55
C ARG A 68 -4.10 -18.95 23.54
N ASP A 69 -3.34 -17.86 23.62
CA ASP A 69 -2.08 -17.78 24.38
C ASP A 69 -1.97 -16.55 25.29
N GLY A 70 -2.92 -15.60 25.22
CA GLY A 70 -2.96 -14.40 26.03
C GLY A 70 -2.06 -13.26 25.54
N THR A 71 -1.27 -13.47 24.47
CA THR A 71 -0.38 -12.44 23.93
C THR A 71 -1.18 -11.29 23.33
N ASN A 72 -0.77 -10.04 23.57
CA ASN A 72 -1.42 -8.89 22.94
C ASN A 72 -1.27 -8.97 21.41
N MET A 73 -2.40 -8.87 20.71
CA MET A 73 -2.40 -8.90 19.26
C MET A 73 -1.90 -7.58 18.67
N ALA A 74 -1.24 -7.67 17.51
CA ALA A 74 -0.73 -6.53 16.77
C ALA A 74 -1.66 -6.20 15.59
N LYS A 75 -1.87 -4.91 15.36
CA LYS A 75 -2.66 -4.40 14.23
C LYS A 75 -1.82 -4.42 12.95
N GLU A 76 -2.33 -5.09 11.93
CA GLU A 76 -1.68 -5.21 10.62
C GLU A 76 -2.68 -4.88 9.52
N ILE A 77 -2.21 -4.33 8.39
CA ILE A 77 -3.05 -4.20 7.21
C ILE A 77 -2.93 -5.45 6.35
N ALA A 78 -4.06 -6.07 6.06
CA ALA A 78 -4.21 -7.08 5.03
C ALA A 78 -5.28 -6.61 4.04
N HIS A 79 -4.91 -6.37 2.78
CA HIS A 79 -5.84 -5.99 1.72
C HIS A 79 -6.74 -4.78 2.05
N MET A 80 -6.14 -3.68 2.51
CA MET A 80 -6.87 -2.46 2.90
C MET A 80 -7.85 -2.64 4.06
N LEU A 81 -7.71 -3.73 4.81
CA LEU A 81 -8.40 -3.98 6.07
C LEU A 81 -7.38 -4.08 7.20
N VAL A 82 -7.71 -3.53 8.36
CA VAL A 82 -6.90 -3.77 9.56
C VAL A 82 -7.35 -5.07 10.21
N ILE A 83 -6.40 -5.90 10.61
CA ILE A 83 -6.65 -7.14 11.33
C ILE A 83 -5.80 -7.16 12.60
N ASP A 84 -6.31 -7.81 13.63
CA ASP A 84 -5.54 -8.10 14.85
C ASP A 84 -4.90 -9.48 14.72
N ARG A 85 -3.56 -9.53 14.67
CA ARG A 85 -2.80 -10.77 14.56
C ARG A 85 -2.02 -11.05 15.84
N CYS A 86 -2.14 -12.28 16.36
CA CYS A 86 -1.24 -12.74 17.40
C CYS A 86 0.14 -13.06 16.80
N PRO A 87 1.23 -12.43 17.28
CA PRO A 87 2.58 -12.70 16.77
C PRO A 87 3.09 -14.10 17.13
N ASP A 88 2.56 -14.72 18.19
CA ASP A 88 3.05 -16.00 18.71
C ASP A 88 2.36 -17.19 18.05
N CYS A 89 1.02 -17.25 18.08
CA CYS A 89 0.29 -18.34 17.44
C CYS A 89 -0.10 -18.09 15.98
N GLY A 90 0.01 -16.84 15.49
CA GLY A 90 -0.39 -16.48 14.13
C GLY A 90 -1.89 -16.41 13.89
N GLY A 91 -2.70 -16.56 14.94
CA GLY A 91 -4.16 -16.41 14.87
C GLY A 91 -4.55 -14.98 14.49
N VAL A 92 -5.65 -14.86 13.75
CA VAL A 92 -6.21 -13.57 13.32
C VAL A 92 -7.56 -13.38 13.96
N TRP A 93 -7.78 -12.18 14.48
CA TRP A 93 -9.06 -11.70 15.00
C TRP A 93 -9.59 -10.61 14.07
N LEU A 94 -10.90 -10.67 13.82
CA LEU A 94 -11.64 -9.72 13.00
C LEU A 94 -12.76 -9.13 13.84
N ASP A 95 -12.89 -7.81 13.80
CA ASP A 95 -13.96 -7.10 14.49
C ASP A 95 -15.26 -7.08 13.67
N GLY A 96 -16.35 -6.64 14.32
CA GLY A 96 -17.68 -6.65 13.73
C GLY A 96 -17.74 -5.85 12.42
N GLY A 97 -18.18 -6.48 11.34
CA GLY A 97 -18.29 -5.85 10.01
C GLY A 97 -17.02 -5.95 9.17
N GLU A 98 -15.86 -6.28 9.74
CA GLU A 98 -14.64 -6.50 8.98
C GLU A 98 -14.73 -7.76 8.12
N LEU A 99 -15.34 -8.83 8.65
CA LEU A 99 -15.61 -10.06 7.91
C LEU A 99 -16.50 -9.82 6.67
N GLU A 100 -17.44 -8.88 6.74
CA GLU A 100 -18.30 -8.55 5.60
C GLU A 100 -17.52 -7.78 4.53
N ARG A 101 -16.70 -6.81 4.93
CA ARG A 101 -15.81 -6.08 4.02
C ARG A 101 -14.84 -7.00 3.28
N LEU A 102 -14.40 -8.07 3.93
CA LEU A 102 -13.59 -9.11 3.28
C LEU A 102 -14.37 -9.89 2.23
N ARG A 103 -15.63 -10.22 2.51
CA ARG A 103 -16.51 -10.90 1.55
C ARG A 103 -16.84 -10.03 0.34
N GLU A 104 -16.97 -8.73 0.55
CA GLU A 104 -17.34 -7.76 -0.50
C GLU A 104 -16.13 -7.33 -1.35
N GLY A 105 -14.92 -7.29 -0.79
CA GLY A 105 -13.74 -6.69 -1.43
C GLY A 105 -12.57 -7.64 -1.73
N VAL A 106 -12.50 -8.84 -1.14
CA VAL A 106 -11.29 -9.68 -1.17
C VAL A 106 -11.62 -11.12 -1.58
N GLN A 107 -10.94 -11.59 -2.63
CA GLN A 107 -10.72 -13.01 -2.87
C GLN A 107 -10.05 -13.62 -1.61
N MET A 108 -10.77 -14.46 -0.88
CA MET A 108 -10.42 -15.02 0.45
C MET A 108 -8.97 -15.53 0.56
N GLU A 109 -8.35 -15.92 -0.57
CA GLU A 109 -6.95 -16.35 -0.70
C GLU A 109 -5.95 -15.40 -0.05
N ALA A 110 -6.24 -14.09 -0.07
CA ALA A 110 -5.32 -13.03 0.28
C ALA A 110 -5.08 -12.93 1.81
N ILE A 111 -6.11 -13.19 2.63
CA ILE A 111 -5.96 -13.29 4.09
C ILE A 111 -5.39 -14.63 4.48
N MET A 112 -5.80 -15.71 3.80
CA MET A 112 -5.22 -17.04 4.02
C MET A 112 -3.70 -17.02 3.79
N ALA A 113 -3.22 -16.25 2.81
CA ALA A 113 -1.79 -16.07 2.55
C ALA A 113 -1.03 -15.37 3.69
N THR A 114 -1.71 -14.56 4.51
CA THR A 114 -1.07 -13.94 5.67
C THR A 114 -0.86 -14.96 6.81
N THR A 115 -1.69 -16.01 6.93
CA THR A 115 -1.41 -17.10 7.89
C THR A 115 -0.16 -17.87 7.43
N ARG A 116 0.95 -17.74 8.15
CA ARG A 116 2.25 -18.35 7.77
C ARG A 116 2.05 -19.86 7.52
N GLY A 117 2.20 -20.31 6.27
CA GLY A 117 2.47 -21.73 6.01
C GLY A 117 1.93 -22.41 4.74
N LEU A 118 1.28 -21.74 3.78
CA LEU A 118 1.03 -22.38 2.48
C LEU A 118 2.01 -21.88 1.43
N THR A 119 3.08 -22.65 1.28
CA THR A 119 4.01 -22.57 0.16
C THR A 119 3.35 -23.06 -1.13
N SER A 120 3.69 -22.34 -2.22
CA SER A 120 3.69 -22.74 -3.63
C SER A 120 2.48 -22.47 -4.52
N PRO A 121 2.75 -22.17 -5.81
CA PRO A 121 1.93 -21.33 -6.66
C PRO A 121 0.77 -22.08 -7.30
N LEU A 122 -0.21 -21.29 -7.75
CA LEU A 122 -1.20 -21.70 -8.73
C LEU A 122 -0.50 -22.33 -9.95
N ILE A 123 -0.93 -23.55 -10.28
CA ILE A 123 -0.64 -24.28 -11.53
C ILE A 123 -1.03 -23.40 -12.72
#